data_AF-G4TBZ3-F1
#
_entry.id   AF-G4TBZ3-F1
#
_cell.length_a   1.000
_cell.length_b   1.000
_cell.length_c   1.000
_cell.angle_alpha   90.00
_cell.angle_beta   90.00
_cell.angle_gamma   90.00
#
_symmetry.space_group_name_H-M   'P 1'
#
loop_
_entity.id
_entity.type
_entity.pdbx_description
1 polymer ?
#
loop_
_entity_poly.entity_id
_entity_poly.type
_entity_poly.pdbx_seq_one_letter_code
_entity_poly.pdbx_strand_id
1 'polypeptide(L)'
;MDAIAPTGLSLWLIPSQPCKSQIQTIINDVADAERSPKFEPHMTVVSVECPNAVPPLDACLSPILRNFERLRLGFKELFIGTDYFVSVAIALSPSGPLLEFRREIVEAVTRELGVPVPEKPFFPHISLHYGDIAAEDRERIASHIRTKGVESGNWAGLKIGGVVSNLPDELWVVKTEGPVESWEVLEMIQF
;
A
#
# COMPACT_ATOMS: atom_id res chain seq x y z
N MET A 1 23.41 2.70 5.02
CA MET A 1 22.75 2.73 6.33
C MET A 1 21.56 1.83 6.20
N ASP A 2 21.45 0.80 7.03
CA ASP A 2 20.25 -0.05 7.01
C ASP A 2 19.08 0.84 7.43
N ALA A 3 18.09 1.00 6.54
CA ALA A 3 16.85 1.65 6.88
C ALA A 3 16.31 0.95 8.14
N ILE A 4 15.95 1.71 9.18
CA ILE A 4 15.36 1.16 10.39
C ILE A 4 14.18 0.31 9.93
N ALA A 5 14.30 -1.00 10.10
CA ALA A 5 13.25 -1.92 9.73
C ALA A 5 11.97 -1.48 10.45
N PRO A 6 10.81 -1.45 9.77
CA PRO A 6 9.57 -1.24 10.48
C PRO A 6 9.49 -2.30 11.59
N THR A 7 9.08 -1.87 12.77
CA THR A 7 8.79 -2.74 13.90
C THR A 7 7.31 -2.58 14.16
N GLY A 8 6.49 -3.29 13.39
CA GLY A 8 5.07 -2.96 13.38
C GLY A 8 4.14 -4.03 12.86
N LEU A 9 2.87 -3.73 13.08
CA LEU A 9 1.73 -4.36 12.45
C LEU A 9 1.15 -3.34 11.46
N SER A 10 0.94 -3.76 10.22
CA SER A 10 0.36 -2.94 9.16
C SER A 10 -0.91 -3.57 8.63
N LEU A 11 -1.91 -2.74 8.36
CA LEU A 11 -3.11 -3.15 7.64
C LEU A 11 -3.03 -2.64 6.21
N TRP A 12 -3.15 -3.55 5.26
CA TRP A 12 -2.93 -3.33 3.84
C TRP A 12 -4.22 -3.53 3.07
N LEU A 13 -4.66 -2.52 2.34
CA LEU A 13 -5.66 -2.71 1.30
C LEU A 13 -4.99 -3.24 0.04
N ILE A 14 -5.51 -4.35 -0.47
CA ILE A 14 -4.99 -5.02 -1.66
C ILE A 14 -5.87 -4.65 -2.86
N PRO A 15 -5.29 -4.18 -3.98
CA PRO A 15 -6.05 -3.95 -5.20
C PRO A 15 -6.67 -5.27 -5.71
N SER A 16 -7.88 -5.20 -6.26
CA SER A 16 -8.53 -6.33 -6.92
C SER A 16 -7.86 -6.68 -8.25
N GLN A 17 -8.15 -7.88 -8.74
CA GLN A 17 -7.79 -8.27 -10.11
C GLN A 17 -8.60 -7.48 -11.15
N PRO A 18 -8.04 -7.21 -12.35
CA PRO A 18 -6.69 -7.54 -12.81
C PRO A 18 -5.61 -6.51 -12.41
N CYS A 19 -5.99 -5.46 -11.66
CA CYS A 19 -5.09 -4.36 -11.29
C CYS A 19 -3.92 -4.86 -10.41
N LYS A 20 -4.19 -5.75 -9.45
CA LYS A 20 -3.17 -6.42 -8.63
C LYS A 20 -2.03 -6.99 -9.48
N SER A 21 -2.36 -7.85 -10.43
CA SER A 21 -1.34 -8.54 -11.25
C SER A 21 -0.55 -7.60 -12.16
N GLN A 22 -1.16 -6.50 -12.62
CA GLN A 22 -0.44 -5.49 -13.40
C GLN A 22 0.56 -4.71 -12.55
N ILE A 23 0.16 -4.27 -11.36
CA ILE A 23 1.07 -3.60 -10.42
C ILE A 23 2.18 -4.57 -10.00
N GLN A 24 1.84 -5.83 -9.71
CA GLN A 24 2.84 -6.85 -9.36
C GLN A 24 3.87 -7.05 -10.47
N THR A 25 3.45 -7.04 -11.73
CA THR A 25 4.38 -7.14 -12.88
C THR A 25 5.35 -5.98 -12.89
N ILE A 26 4.85 -4.76 -12.66
CA ILE A 26 5.69 -3.55 -12.58
C ILE A 26 6.69 -3.66 -11.43
N ILE A 27 6.23 -4.02 -10.22
CA ILE A 27 7.07 -4.19 -9.03
C ILE A 27 8.17 -5.22 -9.30
N ASN A 28 7.81 -6.39 -9.83
CA ASN A 28 8.75 -7.47 -10.09
C ASN A 28 9.84 -7.06 -11.08
N ASP A 29 9.45 -6.44 -12.19
CA ASP A 29 10.41 -6.05 -13.21
C ASP A 29 11.36 -4.94 -12.71
N VAL A 30 10.85 -4.01 -11.91
CA VAL A 30 11.68 -2.96 -11.28
C VAL A 30 12.62 -3.59 -10.26
N ALA A 31 12.11 -4.50 -9.42
CA ALA A 31 12.91 -5.20 -8.43
C ALA A 31 14.04 -6.03 -9.07
N ASP A 32 13.78 -6.71 -10.19
CA ASP A 32 14.79 -7.46 -10.91
C ASP A 32 15.85 -6.55 -11.55
N ALA A 33 15.45 -5.39 -12.09
CA ALA A 33 16.36 -4.44 -12.70
C ALA A 33 17.27 -3.73 -11.66
N GLU A 34 16.69 -3.34 -10.52
CA GLU A 34 17.38 -2.56 -9.48
C GLU A 34 17.96 -3.42 -8.35
N ARG A 35 17.73 -4.74 -8.39
CA ARG A 35 18.04 -5.69 -7.30
C ARG A 35 17.45 -5.25 -5.96
N SER A 36 16.22 -4.74 -6.00
CA SER A 36 15.46 -4.35 -4.81
C SER A 36 14.55 -5.49 -4.33
N PRO A 37 13.99 -5.40 -3.10
CA PRO A 37 13.01 -6.37 -2.64
C PRO A 37 11.78 -6.45 -3.53
N LYS A 38 11.21 -7.66 -3.62
CA LYS A 38 9.87 -7.89 -4.16
C LYS A 38 8.86 -7.89 -3.03
N PHE A 39 7.68 -7.36 -3.27
CA PHE A 39 6.60 -7.29 -2.31
C PHE A 39 5.25 -7.30 -3.03
N GLU A 40 4.19 -7.56 -2.27
CA GLU A 40 2.81 -7.58 -2.77
C GLU A 40 2.30 -6.14 -2.97
N PRO A 41 1.56 -5.83 -4.04
CA PRO A 41 0.98 -4.51 -4.24
C PRO A 41 -0.06 -4.20 -3.17
N HIS A 42 0.17 -3.17 -2.38
CA HIS A 42 -0.72 -2.77 -1.29
C HIS A 42 -0.74 -1.26 -1.08
N MET A 43 -1.83 -0.77 -0.50
CA MET A 43 -1.89 0.54 0.14
C MET A 43 -1.99 0.36 1.65
N THR A 44 -1.00 0.87 2.38
CA THR A 44 -1.03 0.84 3.86
C THR A 44 -2.11 1.79 4.38
N VAL A 45 -3.08 1.25 5.11
CA VAL A 45 -4.16 2.02 5.76
C VAL A 45 -3.67 2.61 7.07
N VAL A 46 -3.02 1.77 7.87
CA VAL A 46 -2.48 2.10 9.18
C VAL A 46 -1.29 1.19 9.50
N SER A 47 -0.32 1.74 10.22
CA SER A 47 0.75 0.98 10.87
C SER A 47 0.79 1.35 12.35
N VAL A 48 0.93 0.35 13.20
CA VAL A 48 1.07 0.49 14.66
C VAL A 48 2.28 -0.30 15.14
N GLU A 49 2.73 -0.03 16.36
CA GLU A 49 3.70 -0.90 17.02
C GLU A 49 3.14 -2.33 17.13
N CYS A 50 3.96 -3.34 16.86
CA CYS A 50 3.51 -4.72 16.95
C CYS A 50 3.23 -5.06 18.42
N PRO A 51 2.00 -5.45 18.78
CA PRO A 51 1.73 -5.94 20.12
C PRO A 51 2.41 -7.29 20.34
N ASN A 52 2.61 -7.69 21.61
CA ASN A 52 3.20 -8.99 21.96
C ASN A 52 2.40 -10.18 21.39
N ALA A 53 1.09 -10.01 21.23
CA ALA A 53 0.20 -10.94 20.57
C ALA A 53 -0.80 -10.15 19.72
N VAL A 54 -1.01 -10.60 18.48
CA VAL A 54 -2.01 -10.03 17.57
C VAL A 54 -3.24 -10.94 17.62
N PRO A 55 -4.36 -10.53 18.22
CA PRO A 55 -5.60 -11.30 18.14
C PRO A 55 -6.12 -11.29 16.68
N PRO A 56 -6.91 -12.29 16.26
CA PRO A 56 -7.64 -12.22 15.00
C PRO A 56 -8.51 -10.95 14.94
N LEU A 57 -8.41 -10.20 13.84
CA LEU A 57 -9.11 -8.94 13.66
C LEU A 57 -10.33 -9.06 12.74
N ASP A 58 -10.55 -10.20 12.08
CA ASP A 58 -11.70 -10.39 11.18
C ASP A 58 -13.03 -10.00 11.85
N ALA A 59 -13.30 -10.48 13.07
CA ALA A 59 -14.58 -10.23 13.74
C ALA A 59 -14.89 -8.72 13.94
N CYS A 60 -13.86 -7.89 14.16
CA CYS A 60 -14.05 -6.45 14.33
C CYS A 60 -13.96 -5.67 13.01
N LEU A 61 -13.20 -6.17 12.03
CA LEU A 61 -12.97 -5.49 10.75
C LEU A 61 -14.01 -5.84 9.69
N SER A 62 -14.50 -7.08 9.62
CA SER A 62 -15.49 -7.54 8.64
C SER A 62 -16.74 -6.64 8.54
N PRO A 63 -17.36 -6.19 9.64
CA PRO A 63 -18.52 -5.29 9.56
C PRO A 63 -18.19 -3.93 8.91
N ILE A 64 -16.99 -3.39 9.18
CA ILE A 64 -16.51 -2.16 8.57
C ILE A 64 -16.29 -2.40 7.08
N LEU A 65 -15.56 -3.47 6.73
CA LEU A 65 -15.23 -3.79 5.35
C LEU A 65 -16.47 -3.93 4.46
N ARG A 66 -17.55 -4.55 4.96
CA ARG A 66 -18.84 -4.64 4.26
C ARG A 66 -19.50 -3.30 3.98
N ASN A 67 -19.30 -2.28 4.82
CA ASN A 67 -19.80 -0.92 4.55
C ASN A 67 -19.04 -0.25 3.39
N PHE A 68 -17.86 -0.78 3.05
CA PHE A 68 -16.95 -0.24 2.06
C PHE A 68 -16.67 -1.22 0.90
N GLU A 69 -17.55 -2.21 0.63
CA GLU A 69 -17.47 -3.13 -0.53
C GLU A 69 -17.36 -2.41 -1.90
N ARG A 70 -17.75 -1.12 -1.93
CA ARG A 70 -17.66 -0.27 -3.12
C ARG A 70 -16.59 0.82 -3.02
N LEU A 71 -15.66 0.73 -2.07
CA LEU A 71 -14.56 1.67 -1.96
C LEU A 71 -13.76 1.70 -3.26
N ARG A 72 -13.48 2.90 -3.77
CA ARG A 72 -12.70 3.09 -5.00
C ARG A 72 -11.42 3.86 -4.68
N LEU A 73 -10.28 3.31 -5.08
CA LEU A 73 -9.00 3.99 -5.01
C LEU A 73 -8.88 4.97 -6.19
N GLY A 74 -8.77 6.25 -5.91
CA GLY A 74 -8.54 7.25 -6.96
C GLY A 74 -7.05 7.31 -7.27
N PHE A 75 -6.60 6.83 -8.42
CA PHE A 75 -5.18 6.97 -8.78
C PHE A 75 -4.88 8.43 -9.18
N LYS A 76 -3.89 9.06 -8.55
CA LYS A 76 -3.59 10.47 -8.75
C LYS A 76 -2.41 10.69 -9.70
N GLU A 77 -1.24 10.19 -9.33
CA GLU A 77 0.01 10.41 -10.07
C GLU A 77 1.07 9.36 -9.72
N LEU A 78 2.08 9.24 -10.59
CA LEU A 78 3.33 8.56 -10.23
C LEU A 78 4.17 9.54 -9.40
N PHE A 79 4.45 9.16 -8.17
CA PHE A 79 5.18 9.93 -7.18
C PHE A 79 6.60 9.42 -7.01
N ILE A 80 7.55 10.36 -6.95
CA ILE A 80 8.96 10.11 -6.64
C ILE A 80 9.21 10.68 -5.26
N GLY A 81 9.48 9.83 -4.29
CA GLY A 81 9.78 10.25 -2.93
C GLY A 81 11.26 10.19 -2.60
N THR A 82 11.56 10.50 -1.34
CA THR A 82 12.93 10.61 -0.84
C THR A 82 13.34 9.47 0.09
N ASP A 83 12.36 8.72 0.58
CA ASP A 83 12.54 7.72 1.63
C ASP A 83 12.60 6.30 1.07
N TYR A 84 13.24 5.38 1.80
CA TYR A 84 13.40 3.98 1.38
C TYR A 84 12.06 3.32 0.99
N PHE A 85 11.04 3.41 1.85
CA PHE A 85 9.72 2.78 1.62
C PHE A 85 8.80 3.56 0.68
N VAL A 86 9.18 4.78 0.29
CA VAL A 86 8.42 5.64 -0.62
C VAL A 86 9.36 6.18 -1.69
N SER A 87 10.15 5.30 -2.31
CA SER A 87 11.13 5.71 -3.32
C SER A 87 10.44 6.06 -4.64
N VAL A 88 9.67 5.13 -5.20
CA VAL A 88 8.78 5.39 -6.33
C VAL A 88 7.45 4.70 -6.03
N ALA A 89 6.36 5.44 -6.14
CA ALA A 89 5.04 4.98 -5.74
C ALA A 89 3.94 5.57 -6.61
N ILE A 90 2.79 4.93 -6.62
CA ILE A 90 1.55 5.51 -7.13
C ILE A 90 0.90 6.27 -5.97
N ALA A 91 0.82 7.59 -6.07
CA ALA A 91 0.02 8.37 -5.14
C ALA A 91 -1.47 8.21 -5.47
N LEU A 92 -2.27 8.05 -4.42
CA LEU A 92 -3.72 7.95 -4.50
C LEU A 92 -4.37 9.25 -4.00
N SER A 93 -5.58 9.50 -4.45
CA SER A 93 -6.43 10.59 -4.02
C SER A 93 -7.05 10.25 -2.66
N PRO A 94 -6.87 11.09 -1.62
CA PRO A 94 -7.51 10.90 -0.32
C PRO A 94 -8.99 11.30 -0.38
N SER A 95 -9.80 10.48 -1.05
CA SER A 95 -11.24 10.72 -1.21
C SER A 95 -11.97 10.67 0.14
N GLY A 96 -13.13 11.32 0.23
CA GLY A 96 -13.99 11.26 1.44
C GLY A 96 -14.24 9.83 1.92
N PRO A 97 -14.68 8.90 1.05
CA PRO A 97 -14.86 7.49 1.42
C PRO A 97 -13.59 6.79 1.92
N LEU A 98 -12.42 7.09 1.33
CA LEU A 98 -11.15 6.50 1.77
C LEU A 98 -10.72 7.04 3.13
N LEU A 99 -10.93 8.33 3.38
CA LEU A 99 -10.64 8.95 4.67
C LEU A 99 -11.56 8.42 5.77
N GLU A 100 -12.84 8.23 5.47
CA GLU A 100 -13.82 7.63 6.38
C GLU A 100 -13.49 6.16 6.68
N PHE A 101 -13.21 5.37 5.64
CA PHE A 101 -12.74 3.99 5.78
C PHE A 101 -11.52 3.91 6.71
N ARG A 102 -10.49 4.72 6.45
CA ARG A 102 -9.29 4.74 7.29
C ARG A 102 -9.61 5.10 8.74
N ARG A 103 -10.49 6.07 8.96
CA ARG A 103 -10.91 6.48 10.32
C ARG A 103 -11.53 5.29 11.06
N GLU A 104 -12.47 4.57 10.45
CA GLU A 104 -13.11 3.41 11.07
C GLU A 104 -12.12 2.27 11.36
N ILE A 105 -11.20 1.99 10.43
CA ILE A 105 -10.13 1.01 10.65
C ILE A 105 -9.22 1.43 11.82
N VAL A 106 -8.80 2.69 11.86
CA VAL A 106 -7.96 3.22 12.96
C VAL A 106 -8.66 3.10 14.31
N GLU A 107 -9.95 3.44 14.39
CA GLU A 107 -10.74 3.31 15.62
C GLU A 107 -10.87 1.84 16.06
N ALA A 108 -11.13 0.93 15.13
CA ALA A 108 -11.23 -0.50 15.43
C ALA A 108 -9.88 -1.08 15.90
N VAL A 109 -8.79 -0.81 15.17
CA VAL A 109 -7.44 -1.28 15.52
C VAL A 109 -7.00 -0.74 16.88
N THR A 110 -7.21 0.55 17.14
CA THR A 110 -6.84 1.15 18.43
C THR A 110 -7.60 0.49 19.58
N ARG A 111 -8.90 0.21 19.39
CA ARG A 111 -9.74 -0.44 20.40
C ARG A 111 -9.33 -1.89 20.64
N GLU A 112 -9.13 -2.69 19.60
CA GLU A 112 -8.84 -4.12 19.74
C GLU A 112 -7.41 -4.39 20.21
N LEU A 113 -6.43 -3.63 19.72
CA LEU A 113 -5.02 -3.85 20.03
C LEU A 113 -4.53 -3.08 21.25
N GLY A 114 -5.25 -2.03 21.67
CA GLY A 114 -4.84 -1.17 22.78
C GLY A 114 -3.56 -0.38 22.53
N VAL A 115 -3.12 -0.28 21.28
CA VAL A 115 -1.94 0.49 20.87
C VAL A 115 -2.36 1.77 20.14
N PRO A 116 -1.71 2.92 20.41
CA PRO A 116 -2.03 4.16 19.71
C PRO A 116 -1.56 4.09 18.27
N VAL A 117 -2.35 4.67 17.36
CA VAL A 117 -1.90 4.94 16.00
C VAL A 117 -1.07 6.23 15.99
N PRO A 118 0.17 6.22 15.45
CA PRO A 118 0.98 7.43 15.37
C PRO A 118 0.29 8.54 14.59
N GLU A 119 0.36 9.77 15.11
CA GLU A 119 -0.12 10.97 14.41
C GLU A 119 0.85 11.32 13.26
N LYS A 120 0.55 10.80 12.07
CA LYS A 120 1.26 11.12 10.83
C LYS A 120 0.27 11.55 9.74
N PRO A 121 0.64 12.52 8.88
CA PRO A 121 -0.16 12.84 7.70
C PRO A 121 -0.45 11.58 6.88
N PHE A 122 -1.71 11.38 6.51
CA PHE A 122 -2.09 10.24 5.68
C PHE A 122 -1.78 10.54 4.21
N PHE A 123 -0.78 9.82 3.69
CA PHE A 123 -0.41 9.84 2.28
C PHE A 123 -0.76 8.46 1.68
N PRO A 124 -1.95 8.27 1.10
CA PRO A 124 -2.32 7.00 0.51
C PRO A 124 -1.53 6.76 -0.77
N HIS A 125 -0.80 5.65 -0.82
CA HIS A 125 0.03 5.29 -1.97
C HIS A 125 0.18 3.78 -2.10
N ILE A 126 0.56 3.32 -3.29
CA ILE A 126 1.02 1.96 -3.57
C ILE A 126 2.48 2.06 -4.02
N SER A 127 3.41 1.56 -3.22
CA SER A 127 4.82 1.58 -3.58
C SER A 127 5.09 0.68 -4.80
N LEU A 128 5.97 1.14 -5.68
CA LEU A 128 6.42 0.40 -6.87
C LEU A 128 7.90 0.01 -6.76
N HIS A 129 8.64 0.68 -5.86
CA HIS A 129 10.05 0.44 -5.59
C HIS A 129 10.37 0.82 -4.15
N TYR A 130 11.18 -0.01 -3.49
CA TYR A 130 11.83 0.31 -2.23
C TYR A 130 13.34 0.42 -2.43
N GLY A 131 13.94 1.50 -1.95
CA GLY A 131 15.39 1.68 -2.07
C GLY A 131 15.88 3.04 -1.64
N ASP A 132 17.09 3.06 -1.08
CA ASP A 132 17.84 4.27 -0.80
C ASP A 132 18.85 4.49 -1.92
N ILE A 133 18.42 5.22 -2.95
CA ILE A 133 19.12 5.43 -4.21
C ILE A 133 19.12 6.92 -4.57
N ALA A 134 20.03 7.31 -5.46
CA ALA A 134 20.15 8.69 -5.91
C ALA A 134 18.87 9.17 -6.63
N ALA A 135 18.63 10.49 -6.60
CA ALA A 135 17.44 11.08 -7.21
C ALA A 135 17.34 10.80 -8.72
N GLU A 136 18.49 10.79 -9.40
CA GLU A 136 18.59 10.47 -10.83
C GLU A 136 18.15 9.04 -11.12
N ASP A 137 18.48 8.08 -10.25
CA ASP A 137 18.04 6.70 -10.39
C ASP A 137 16.53 6.56 -10.14
N ARG A 138 15.97 7.30 -9.17
CA ARG A 138 14.51 7.32 -8.96
C ARG A 138 13.77 7.86 -10.18
N GLU A 139 14.27 8.92 -10.82
CA GLU A 139 13.68 9.47 -12.04
C GLU A 139 13.79 8.50 -13.22
N ARG A 140 14.93 7.80 -13.33
CA ARG A 140 15.12 6.75 -14.34
C ARG A 140 14.12 5.60 -14.15
N ILE A 141 13.94 5.12 -12.92
CA ILE A 141 12.96 4.08 -12.58
C ILE A 141 11.54 4.57 -12.89
N ALA A 142 11.18 5.79 -12.45
CA ALA A 142 9.87 6.37 -12.73
C ALA A 142 9.62 6.49 -14.25
N SER A 143 10.62 6.91 -15.01
CA SER A 143 10.54 6.99 -16.47
C SER A 143 10.32 5.62 -17.11
N HIS A 144 11.03 4.58 -16.65
CA HIS A 144 10.80 3.20 -17.09
C HIS A 144 9.38 2.72 -16.77
N ILE A 145 8.89 2.98 -15.56
CA ILE A 145 7.52 2.64 -15.15
C ILE A 145 6.47 3.32 -16.05
N ARG A 146 6.66 4.59 -16.41
CA ARG A 146 5.76 5.30 -17.35
C ARG A 146 5.66 4.59 -18.69
N THR A 147 6.78 4.05 -19.22
CA THR A 147 6.76 3.29 -20.49
C THR A 147 5.96 1.98 -20.41
N LYS A 148 5.68 1.48 -19.21
CA LYS A 148 4.85 0.28 -18.97
C LYS A 148 3.36 0.57 -18.86
N GLY A 149 2.94 1.77 -19.28
CA GLY A 149 1.54 2.15 -19.33
C GLY A 149 0.98 2.63 -18.01
N VAL A 150 1.84 3.16 -17.13
CA VAL A 150 1.46 4.03 -16.01
C VAL A 150 1.34 5.45 -16.57
N GLU A 151 0.18 5.76 -17.12
CA GLU A 151 -0.05 7.01 -17.85
C GLU A 151 -1.14 7.85 -17.17
N SER A 152 -0.86 9.15 -17.02
CA SER A 152 -1.87 10.14 -16.64
C SER A 152 -2.87 10.31 -17.79
N GLY A 153 -4.14 9.97 -17.56
CA GLY A 153 -5.20 10.12 -18.56
C GLY A 153 -5.96 11.45 -18.44
N ASN A 154 -6.65 11.83 -19.51
CA ASN A 154 -7.50 13.05 -19.58
C ASN A 154 -8.71 13.03 -18.62
N TRP A 155 -8.96 11.94 -17.89
CA TRP A 155 -10.14 11.73 -17.03
C TRP A 155 -9.83 11.86 -15.52
N ALA A 156 -8.80 12.65 -15.15
CA ALA A 156 -8.40 12.84 -13.74
C ALA A 156 -8.03 11.51 -13.04
N GLY A 157 -7.29 10.64 -13.73
CA GLY A 157 -6.83 9.37 -13.18
C GLY A 157 -5.63 8.77 -13.91
N LEU A 158 -4.91 7.89 -13.20
CA LEU A 158 -3.81 7.09 -13.75
C LEU A 158 -4.37 5.78 -14.31
N LYS A 159 -4.01 5.42 -15.55
CA LYS A 159 -4.23 4.07 -16.08
C LYS A 159 -3.01 3.22 -15.77
N ILE A 160 -3.23 1.96 -15.43
CA ILE A 160 -2.17 0.95 -15.33
C ILE A 160 -2.49 -0.10 -16.36
N GLY A 161 -1.68 -0.19 -17.42
CA GLY A 161 -1.88 -1.19 -18.48
C GLY A 161 -3.29 -1.18 -19.12
N GLY A 162 -3.93 -0.01 -19.18
CA GLY A 162 -5.28 0.17 -19.76
C GLY A 162 -6.48 -0.27 -18.87
N VAL A 163 -6.23 -0.83 -17.69
CA VAL A 163 -7.27 -1.27 -16.73
C VAL A 163 -7.66 -0.12 -15.82
N VAL A 164 -8.96 -0.04 -15.51
CA VAL A 164 -9.56 1.00 -14.67
C VAL A 164 -10.08 0.43 -13.33
N SER A 165 -9.93 -0.88 -13.07
CA SER A 165 -10.37 -1.46 -11.80
C SER A 165 -9.57 -0.88 -10.64
N ASN A 166 -10.30 -0.27 -9.71
CA ASN A 166 -9.77 0.43 -8.57
C ASN A 166 -10.50 0.06 -7.27
N LEU A 167 -11.18 -1.08 -7.27
CA LEU A 167 -11.74 -1.71 -6.10
C LEU A 167 -10.62 -2.44 -5.35
N PRO A 168 -10.44 -2.25 -4.04
CA PRO A 168 -9.88 -3.29 -3.20
C PRO A 168 -10.96 -4.34 -2.87
N ASP A 169 -10.57 -5.60 -2.75
CA ASP A 169 -11.42 -6.73 -2.36
C ASP A 169 -10.84 -7.51 -1.17
N GLU A 170 -9.63 -7.16 -0.71
CA GLU A 170 -9.00 -7.77 0.43
C GLU A 170 -8.32 -6.73 1.33
N LEU A 171 -8.37 -6.99 2.64
CA LEU A 171 -7.60 -6.31 3.66
C LEU A 171 -6.70 -7.35 4.35
N TRP A 172 -5.40 -7.11 4.35
CA TRP A 172 -4.43 -7.99 4.97
C TRP A 172 -3.90 -7.37 6.26
N VAL A 173 -3.78 -8.19 7.30
CA VAL A 173 -3.07 -7.86 8.54
C VAL A 173 -1.68 -8.46 8.43
N VAL A 174 -0.66 -7.60 8.43
CA VAL A 174 0.71 -7.98 8.11
C VAL A 174 1.66 -7.54 9.20
N LYS A 175 2.44 -8.50 9.72
CA LYS A 175 3.56 -8.22 10.60
C LYS A 175 4.73 -7.72 9.75
N THR A 176 5.00 -6.42 9.83
CA THR A 176 6.04 -5.74 9.06
C THR A 176 7.28 -5.55 9.93
N GLU A 177 7.84 -6.63 10.46
CA GLU A 177 9.08 -6.63 11.25
C GLU A 177 10.28 -7.12 10.43
N GLY A 178 11.37 -6.35 10.47
CA GLY A 178 12.62 -6.74 9.81
C GLY A 178 12.66 -6.39 8.31
N PRO A 179 13.55 -7.05 7.53
CA PRO A 179 13.63 -6.87 6.08
C PRO A 179 12.31 -7.26 5.39
N VAL A 180 12.07 -6.73 4.19
CA VAL A 180 10.79 -6.91 3.46
C VAL A 180 10.47 -8.38 3.24
N GLU A 181 11.50 -9.21 3.03
CA GLU A 181 11.38 -10.65 2.80
C GLU A 181 10.96 -11.43 4.07
N SER A 182 11.04 -10.82 5.26
CA SER A 182 10.59 -11.44 6.51
C SER A 182 9.21 -10.98 6.96
N TRP A 183 8.54 -10.12 6.18
CA TRP A 183 7.18 -9.69 6.51
C TRP A 183 6.20 -10.86 6.39
N GLU A 184 5.28 -10.96 7.35
CA GLU A 184 4.40 -12.11 7.51
C GLU A 184 2.93 -11.68 7.45
N VAL A 185 2.15 -12.28 6.55
CA VAL A 185 0.70 -12.09 6.50
C VAL A 185 0.07 -12.94 7.61
N LEU A 186 -0.52 -12.28 8.60
CA LEU A 186 -1.17 -12.94 9.74
C LEU A 186 -2.64 -13.26 9.44
N GLU A 187 -3.31 -12.42 8.66
CA GLU A 187 -4.74 -12.57 8.34
C GLU A 187 -5.04 -11.92 6.98
N MET A 188 -5.96 -12.53 6.22
CA MET A 188 -6.50 -11.99 4.97
C MET A 188 -8.02 -11.99 5.05
N ILE A 189 -8.64 -10.82 4.89
CA ILE A 189 -10.08 -10.61 5.03
C ILE A 189 -10.63 -10.10 3.70
N GLN A 190 -11.55 -10.86 3.10
CA GLN A 190 -12.19 -10.50 1.82
C GLN A 190 -13.49 -9.72 2.03
N PHE A 191 -13.80 -8.78 1.13
CA PHE A 191 -15.03 -7.97 1.22
C PHE A 191 -15.50 -7.40 -0.13
#